data_AF-A0A7X9BZ86-F1
#
_entry.id   AF-A0A7X9BZ86-F1
#
_cell.length_a   1.000
_cell.length_b   1.000
_cell.length_c   1.000
_cell.angle_alpha   90.00
_cell.angle_beta   90.00
_cell.angle_gamma   90.00
#
_symmetry.space_group_name_H-M   'P 1'
#
loop_
_entity.id
_entity.type
_entity.pdbx_description
1 polymer ?
#
loop_
_entity_poly.entity_id
_entity_poly.type
_entity_poly.pdbx_seq_one_letter_code
_entity_poly.pdbx_strand_id
1 'polypeptide(L)'
;MAEWTTLKPKHGLRRERLTLEGHFWPFVLGLLIARGSMLGYYPFAIGFGAALMLYGRKGTILGLMGVLLGTSSLFMEDLPSVLQILLTLLILSLVLPRIRGKKREGLLLFLTVTLFTGIIAFLAMGWGKWELLLSWEVVVFSLLNGAISIIFWYALCHQEPLWSGNFTREQGIAWLVILVAIVSGLQGVVLGKFYFSVILITFFILFVAQRFGPGAAAGVGIMLGFLPQLALNPLNLMSAGIYGMAGFATGAFQRLGKWGLGVAYLGVTLMFTAYLQPEILSSQLISTLVGLVIFFLFPTSINKEDFLKEKPLPEVESTVTKVKTVAEIFDQIAYSAQAAEVEVNKSKP
;
A
#
# COMPACT_ATOMS: atom_id res chain seq x y z
N MET A 1 5.76 50.94 -12.06
CA MET A 1 4.34 50.80 -12.45
C MET A 1 4.12 49.31 -12.66
N ALA A 2 3.75 48.57 -11.62
CA ALA A 2 2.36 48.31 -11.21
C ALA A 2 1.64 47.47 -12.29
N GLU A 3 0.99 46.32 -12.07
CA GLU A 3 0.65 45.54 -10.89
C GLU A 3 -0.16 44.31 -11.42
N TRP A 4 -0.37 43.26 -10.61
CA TRP A 4 -1.33 42.14 -10.76
C TRP A 4 -1.01 40.98 -11.74
N THR A 5 -0.58 39.79 -11.29
CA THR A 5 -1.34 38.76 -10.53
C THR A 5 -2.62 38.26 -11.22
N THR A 6 -2.49 37.53 -12.32
CA THR A 6 -3.55 36.60 -12.75
C THR A 6 -3.40 35.26 -12.03
N LEU A 7 -3.88 35.28 -10.79
CA LEU A 7 -4.70 34.22 -10.20
C LEU A 7 -4.25 32.76 -10.45
N LYS A 8 -3.35 32.28 -9.59
CA LYS A 8 -3.40 30.88 -9.17
C LYS A 8 -4.82 30.64 -8.62
N PRO A 9 -5.64 29.74 -9.20
CA PRO A 9 -6.94 29.47 -8.63
C PRO A 9 -6.72 28.89 -7.23
N LYS A 10 -7.19 29.64 -6.24
CA LYS A 10 -7.24 29.26 -4.84
C LYS A 10 -7.83 27.86 -4.75
N HIS A 11 -7.08 27.00 -4.07
CA HIS A 11 -7.62 25.87 -3.33
C HIS A 11 -8.88 26.30 -2.59
N GLY A 12 -10.03 25.81 -3.04
CA GLY A 12 -11.30 26.06 -2.39
C GLY A 12 -12.39 26.26 -3.41
N LEU A 13 -12.98 25.16 -3.89
CA LEU A 13 -14.38 25.02 -4.34
C LEU A 13 -14.57 23.71 -5.15
N ARG A 14 -14.10 22.59 -4.60
CA ARG A 14 -14.63 21.25 -4.95
C ARG A 14 -14.80 20.39 -3.68
N ARG A 15 -15.15 21.06 -2.58
CA ARG A 15 -15.74 20.47 -1.37
C ARG A 15 -17.23 20.27 -1.64
N GLU A 16 -17.83 19.26 -1.03
CA GLU A 16 -19.29 19.00 -0.97
C GLU A 16 -19.88 18.06 -2.04
N ARG A 17 -19.28 16.87 -2.19
CA ARG A 17 -20.13 15.68 -2.22
C ARG A 17 -19.72 14.75 -1.07
N LEU A 18 -20.66 14.57 -0.14
CA LEU A 18 -20.74 13.58 0.94
C LEU A 18 -19.90 13.87 2.19
N THR A 19 -20.37 14.84 2.96
CA THR A 19 -19.95 15.13 4.34
C THR A 19 -20.17 13.96 5.31
N LEU A 20 -20.96 12.94 4.99
CA LEU A 20 -21.05 11.69 5.77
C LEU A 20 -19.98 10.68 5.39
N GLU A 21 -19.69 10.50 4.09
CA GLU A 21 -18.64 9.58 3.62
C GLU A 21 -17.24 10.01 4.06
N GLY A 22 -16.98 11.32 4.09
CA GLY A 22 -15.68 11.86 4.52
C GLY A 22 -15.34 11.63 6.00
N HIS A 23 -16.34 11.44 6.87
CA HIS A 23 -16.13 11.17 8.30
C HIS A 23 -16.28 9.70 8.64
N PHE A 24 -17.22 8.99 8.01
CA PHE A 24 -17.50 7.58 8.26
C PHE A 24 -16.37 6.67 7.77
N TRP A 25 -15.73 6.99 6.65
CA TRP A 25 -14.67 6.16 6.09
C TRP A 25 -13.44 6.01 7.02
N PRO A 26 -12.86 7.08 7.60
CA PRO A 26 -11.84 6.96 8.64
C PRO A 26 -12.24 6.14 9.86
N PHE A 27 -13.52 6.19 10.26
CA PHE A 27 -14.03 5.42 11.40
C PHE A 27 -14.03 3.91 11.13
N VAL A 28 -14.57 3.49 9.98
CA VAL A 28 -14.58 2.07 9.57
C VAL A 28 -13.17 1.55 9.39
N LEU A 29 -12.30 2.32 8.73
CA LEU A 29 -10.89 1.97 8.59
C LEU A 29 -10.21 1.84 9.95
N GLY A 30 -10.44 2.78 10.87
CA GLY A 30 -9.90 2.73 12.22
C GLY A 30 -10.32 1.48 12.98
N LEU A 31 -11.60 1.12 12.92
CA LEU A 31 -12.14 -0.06 13.59
C LEU A 31 -11.53 -1.37 13.07
N LEU A 32 -11.39 -1.49 11.75
CA LEU A 32 -10.82 -2.69 11.12
C LEU A 32 -9.31 -2.76 11.35
N ILE A 33 -8.57 -1.70 11.00
CA ILE A 33 -7.10 -1.67 11.06
C ILE A 33 -6.58 -1.84 12.49
N ALA A 34 -7.29 -1.31 13.50
CA ALA A 34 -6.85 -1.40 14.89
C ALA A 34 -6.80 -2.83 15.44
N ARG A 35 -7.56 -3.75 14.84
CA ARG A 35 -7.53 -5.18 15.21
C ARG A 35 -6.38 -5.95 14.57
N GLY A 36 -5.70 -5.36 13.59
CA GLY A 36 -4.63 -6.03 12.86
C GLY A 36 -3.44 -6.33 13.77
N SER A 37 -3.06 -7.60 13.84
CA SER A 37 -1.89 -8.05 14.58
C SER A 37 -0.75 -8.45 13.64
N MET A 38 0.47 -8.20 14.08
CA MET A 38 1.70 -8.52 13.36
C MET A 38 2.74 -8.92 14.41
N LEU A 39 3.33 -10.11 14.29
CA LEU A 39 4.24 -10.69 15.29
C LEU A 39 3.62 -10.77 16.71
N GLY A 40 2.29 -10.87 16.84
CA GLY A 40 1.60 -10.88 18.14
C GLY A 40 1.43 -9.49 18.79
N TYR A 41 1.84 -8.42 18.12
CA TYR A 41 1.59 -7.04 18.54
C TYR A 41 0.62 -6.33 17.58
N TYR A 42 0.12 -5.14 17.95
CA TYR A 42 -0.87 -4.40 17.14
C TYR A 42 -0.30 -3.08 16.59
N PRO A 43 0.71 -3.13 15.69
CA PRO A 43 1.38 -1.93 15.23
C PRO A 43 0.52 -1.05 14.31
N PHE A 44 -0.47 -1.66 13.65
CA PHE A 44 -1.36 -0.95 12.74
C PHE A 44 -2.26 0.06 13.47
N ALA A 45 -2.67 -0.22 14.71
CA ALA A 45 -3.47 0.69 15.54
C ALA A 45 -2.71 1.99 15.83
N ILE A 46 -1.46 1.86 16.30
CA ILE A 46 -0.60 3.00 16.64
C ILE A 46 -0.24 3.78 15.38
N GLY A 47 0.17 3.09 14.32
CA GLY A 47 0.52 3.71 13.05
C GLY A 47 -0.64 4.50 12.44
N PHE A 48 -1.84 3.94 12.42
CA PHE A 48 -3.02 4.59 11.82
C PHE A 48 -3.52 5.75 12.69
N GLY A 49 -3.57 5.57 14.01
CA GLY A 49 -3.92 6.64 14.94
C GLY A 49 -2.96 7.84 14.83
N ALA A 50 -1.66 7.59 14.78
CA ALA A 50 -0.65 8.63 14.61
C ALA A 50 -0.78 9.36 13.26
N ALA A 51 -0.99 8.62 12.17
CA ALA A 51 -1.21 9.20 10.84
C ALA A 51 -2.46 10.10 10.80
N LEU A 52 -3.56 9.68 11.42
CA LEU A 52 -4.80 10.47 11.54
C LEU A 52 -4.61 11.76 12.33
N MET A 53 -3.85 11.69 13.44
CA MET A 53 -3.56 12.85 14.29
C MET A 53 -2.74 13.91 13.55
N LEU A 54 -1.74 13.50 12.76
CA LEU A 54 -0.95 14.44 11.96
C LEU A 54 -1.75 15.03 10.79
N TYR A 55 -2.59 14.21 10.14
CA TYR A 55 -3.43 14.65 9.03
C TYR A 55 -4.43 15.76 9.43
N GLY A 56 -5.03 15.63 10.62
CA GLY A 56 -5.80 16.67 11.31
C GLY A 56 -6.94 17.32 10.51
N ARG A 57 -7.63 16.55 9.65
CA ARG A 57 -8.84 16.99 8.93
C ARG A 57 -10.11 16.67 9.75
N LYS A 58 -11.27 17.15 9.29
CA LYS A 58 -12.57 17.06 10.02
C LYS A 58 -13.00 15.63 10.41
N GLY A 59 -12.42 14.57 9.86
CA GLY A 59 -12.67 13.16 10.22
C GLY A 59 -11.69 12.53 11.23
N THR A 60 -10.68 13.26 11.73
CA THR A 60 -9.66 12.67 12.64
C THR A 60 -10.27 12.14 13.95
N ILE A 61 -11.20 12.87 14.54
CA ILE A 61 -11.84 12.46 15.82
C ILE A 61 -12.63 11.16 15.62
N LEU A 62 -13.42 11.07 14.54
CA LEU A 62 -14.19 9.86 14.25
C LEU A 62 -13.27 8.68 13.93
N GLY A 63 -12.18 8.90 13.17
CA GLY A 63 -11.18 7.87 12.94
C GLY A 63 -10.54 7.34 14.23
N LEU A 64 -10.20 8.24 15.16
CA LEU A 64 -9.67 7.87 16.47
C LEU A 64 -10.69 7.11 17.32
N MET A 65 -11.97 7.49 17.29
CA MET A 65 -13.04 6.70 17.92
C MET A 65 -13.14 5.29 17.33
N GLY A 66 -12.98 5.16 16.01
CA GLY A 66 -12.91 3.87 15.33
C GLY A 66 -11.74 3.03 15.85
N VAL A 67 -10.54 3.61 15.97
CA VAL A 67 -9.36 2.93 16.53
C VAL A 67 -9.61 2.50 17.97
N LEU A 68 -10.17 3.36 18.82
CA LEU A 68 -10.50 3.04 20.21
C LEU A 68 -11.51 1.91 20.33
N LEU A 69 -12.55 1.90 19.49
CA LEU A 69 -13.52 0.80 19.47
C LEU A 69 -12.88 -0.50 18.97
N GLY A 70 -12.06 -0.44 17.92
CA GLY A 70 -11.34 -1.59 17.40
C GLY A 70 -10.38 -2.20 18.42
N THR A 71 -9.57 -1.39 19.10
CA THR A 71 -8.71 -1.87 20.19
C THR A 71 -9.51 -2.36 21.38
N SER A 72 -10.67 -1.76 21.66
CA SER A 72 -11.52 -2.21 22.77
C SER A 72 -12.08 -3.63 22.55
N SER A 73 -12.29 -4.02 21.29
CA SER A 73 -12.71 -5.39 20.97
C SER A 73 -11.65 -6.43 21.36
N LEU A 74 -10.40 -6.03 21.57
CA LEU A 74 -9.27 -6.89 21.95
C LEU A 74 -9.02 -6.95 23.46
N PHE A 75 -9.79 -6.21 24.28
CA PHE A 75 -9.59 -6.15 25.74
C PHE A 75 -9.63 -7.53 26.42
N MET A 76 -10.40 -8.46 25.86
CA MET A 76 -10.56 -9.81 26.43
C MET A 76 -9.40 -10.76 26.07
N GLU A 77 -8.63 -10.45 25.03
CA GLU A 77 -7.51 -11.28 24.57
C GLU A 77 -6.18 -10.81 25.20
N ASP A 78 -5.83 -9.52 25.06
CA ASP A 78 -4.52 -8.99 25.45
C ASP A 78 -4.60 -7.63 26.16
N LEU A 79 -5.03 -7.63 27.42
CA LEU A 79 -5.14 -6.41 28.23
C LEU A 79 -3.85 -5.57 28.31
N PRO A 80 -2.63 -6.13 28.47
CA PRO A 80 -1.40 -5.35 28.51
C PRO A 80 -1.11 -4.60 27.21
N SER A 81 -1.30 -5.27 26.07
CA SER A 81 -1.07 -4.70 24.74
C SER A 81 -2.06 -3.58 24.44
N VAL A 82 -3.34 -3.74 24.81
CA VAL A 82 -4.36 -2.70 24.65
C VAL A 82 -4.00 -1.45 25.48
N LEU A 83 -3.58 -1.61 26.73
CA LEU A 83 -3.15 -0.48 27.57
C LEU A 83 -1.94 0.25 26.97
N GLN A 84 -0.95 -0.48 26.43
CA GLN A 84 0.19 0.13 25.74
C GLN A 84 -0.24 0.95 24.52
N ILE A 85 -1.18 0.45 23.71
CA ILE A 85 -1.70 1.18 22.55
C ILE A 85 -2.46 2.44 22.99
N LEU A 86 -3.28 2.37 24.03
CA LEU A 86 -4.02 3.53 24.54
C LEU A 86 -3.06 4.60 25.09
N LEU A 87 -2.03 4.17 25.83
CA LEU A 87 -1.03 5.08 26.40
C LEU A 87 -0.17 5.73 25.30
N THR A 88 0.29 4.95 24.32
CA THR A 88 1.03 5.49 23.16
C THR A 88 0.20 6.50 22.38
N LEU A 89 -1.06 6.18 22.05
CA LEU A 89 -1.97 7.11 21.36
C LEU A 89 -2.25 8.37 22.19
N LEU A 90 -2.43 8.25 23.51
CA LEU A 90 -2.62 9.40 24.39
C LEU A 90 -1.43 10.36 24.31
N ILE A 91 -0.20 9.85 24.45
CA ILE A 91 1.02 10.67 24.37
C ILE A 91 1.17 11.29 22.97
N LEU A 92 0.96 10.50 21.92
CA LEU A 92 1.03 10.99 20.54
C LEU A 92 -0.02 12.07 20.24
N SER A 93 -1.20 12.00 20.86
CA SER A 93 -2.25 13.02 20.69
C SER A 93 -1.85 14.40 21.22
N LEU A 94 -0.94 14.45 22.20
CA LEU A 94 -0.42 15.70 22.76
C LEU A 94 0.75 16.26 21.95
N VAL A 95 1.55 15.37 21.35
CA VAL A 95 2.80 15.73 20.66
C VAL A 95 2.59 16.03 19.17
N LEU A 96 1.85 15.18 18.46
CA LEU A 96 1.69 15.27 16.99
C LEU A 96 1.02 16.57 16.51
N PRO A 97 0.01 17.14 17.19
CA PRO A 97 -0.57 18.42 16.77
C PRO A 97 0.45 19.56 16.76
N ARG A 98 1.51 19.50 17.58
CA ARG A 98 2.59 20.51 17.64
C ARG A 98 3.60 20.39 16.50
N ILE A 99 3.62 19.25 15.82
CA ILE A 99 4.54 18.95 14.72
C ILE A 99 3.93 19.32 13.36
N ARG A 100 2.61 19.42 13.31
CA ARG A 100 1.85 19.80 12.12
C ARG A 100 2.30 21.16 11.57
N GLY A 101 2.52 21.25 10.27
CA GLY A 101 2.97 22.44 9.55
C GLY A 101 4.49 22.60 9.44
N LYS A 102 5.31 21.71 10.03
CA LYS A 102 6.78 21.83 9.99
C LYS A 102 7.38 21.27 8.70
N LYS A 103 8.55 21.78 8.28
CA LYS A 103 9.31 21.14 7.19
C LYS A 103 9.67 19.70 7.61
N ARG A 104 9.41 18.72 6.73
CA ARG A 104 9.65 17.27 6.93
C ARG A 104 8.73 16.56 7.95
N GLU A 105 7.43 16.86 7.92
CA GLU A 105 6.42 16.25 8.82
C GLU A 105 6.48 14.71 8.86
N GLY A 106 6.66 14.05 7.71
CA GLY A 106 6.72 12.59 7.64
C GLY A 106 7.90 11.98 8.40
N LEU A 107 9.09 12.59 8.33
CA LEU A 107 10.27 12.14 9.08
C LEU A 107 10.11 12.38 10.58
N LEU A 108 9.50 13.51 10.96
CA LEU A 108 9.21 13.80 12.36
C LEU A 108 8.18 12.83 12.94
N LEU A 109 7.17 12.44 12.15
CA LEU A 109 6.21 11.42 12.55
C LEU A 109 6.88 10.05 12.75
N PHE A 110 7.77 9.64 11.85
CA PHE A 110 8.55 8.40 12.02
C PHE A 110 9.31 8.38 13.34
N LEU A 111 10.09 9.44 13.58
CA LEU A 111 10.96 9.54 14.75
C LEU A 111 10.15 9.60 16.05
N THR A 112 9.08 10.40 16.07
CA THR A 112 8.24 10.52 17.27
C THR A 112 7.50 9.24 17.60
N VAL A 113 6.89 8.59 16.60
CA VAL A 113 6.19 7.31 16.82
C VAL A 113 7.18 6.26 17.33
N THR A 114 8.30 6.07 16.62
CA THR A 114 9.34 5.09 17.01
C THR A 114 9.85 5.33 18.44
N LEU A 115 10.13 6.58 18.80
CA LEU A 115 10.66 6.93 20.11
C LEU A 115 9.64 6.65 21.22
N PHE A 116 8.40 7.12 21.07
CA PHE A 116 7.40 6.94 22.12
C PHE A 116 6.94 5.49 22.27
N THR A 117 6.78 4.76 21.16
CA THR A 117 6.48 3.32 21.25
C THR A 117 7.61 2.56 21.93
N GLY A 118 8.87 2.89 21.62
CA GLY A 118 10.03 2.26 22.22
C GLY A 118 10.13 2.52 23.72
N ILE A 119 9.95 3.76 24.17
CA ILE A 119 9.97 4.10 25.59
C ILE A 119 8.85 3.38 26.35
N ILE A 120 7.64 3.34 25.81
CA ILE A 120 6.48 2.74 26.48
C ILE A 120 6.62 1.22 26.54
N ALA A 121 7.05 0.59 25.44
CA ALA A 121 7.33 -0.85 25.42
C ALA A 121 8.47 -1.22 26.38
N PHE A 122 9.53 -0.40 26.43
CA PHE A 122 10.64 -0.59 27.36
C PHE A 122 10.20 -0.46 28.83
N LEU A 123 9.39 0.54 29.15
CA LEU A 123 8.83 0.70 30.50
C LEU A 123 7.93 -0.49 30.89
N ALA A 124 7.17 -1.03 29.93
CA ALA A 124 6.29 -2.17 30.17
C ALA A 124 7.04 -3.48 30.43
N MET A 125 8.28 -3.64 29.96
CA MET A 125 9.11 -4.82 30.26
C MET A 125 9.65 -4.84 31.70
N GLY A 126 9.64 -3.69 32.38
CA GLY A 126 10.13 -3.55 33.75
C GLY A 126 11.66 -3.71 33.86
N TRP A 127 12.25 -3.18 34.93
CA TRP A 127 13.71 -3.16 35.11
C TRP A 127 14.37 -4.52 35.39
N GLY A 128 13.59 -5.60 35.55
CA GLY A 128 14.07 -6.88 36.09
C GLY A 128 14.34 -8.01 35.08
N LYS A 129 13.97 -7.86 33.80
CA LYS A 129 14.09 -8.93 32.78
C LYS A 129 14.91 -8.48 31.57
N TRP A 130 16.20 -8.24 31.80
CA TRP A 130 17.15 -7.84 30.76
C TRP A 130 17.60 -9.04 29.92
N GLU A 131 16.69 -9.60 29.12
CA GLU A 131 17.06 -10.54 28.08
C GLU A 131 17.35 -9.79 26.78
N LEU A 132 18.51 -10.06 26.18
CA LEU A 132 18.94 -9.44 24.92
C LEU A 132 17.95 -9.71 23.77
N LEU A 133 17.21 -10.82 23.83
CA LEU A 133 16.21 -11.17 22.83
C LEU A 133 14.98 -10.26 22.90
N LEU A 134 14.46 -10.01 24.11
CA LEU A 134 13.29 -9.16 24.33
C LEU A 134 13.57 -7.70 23.96
N SER A 135 14.78 -7.20 24.23
CA SER A 135 15.16 -5.84 23.84
C SER A 135 15.24 -5.66 22.33
N TRP A 136 15.68 -6.69 21.59
CA TRP A 136 15.68 -6.67 20.12
C TRP A 136 14.26 -6.60 19.55
N GLU A 137 13.31 -7.36 20.11
CA GLU A 137 11.91 -7.34 19.68
C GLU A 137 11.26 -5.95 19.86
N VAL A 138 11.55 -5.25 20.96
CA VAL A 138 11.06 -3.87 21.19
C VAL A 138 11.58 -2.90 20.14
N VAL A 139 12.86 -3.00 19.79
CA VAL A 139 13.47 -2.13 18.78
C VAL A 139 12.81 -2.35 17.42
N VAL A 140 12.65 -3.61 17.01
CA VAL A 140 11.99 -3.97 15.74
C VAL A 140 10.54 -3.50 15.75
N PHE A 141 9.79 -3.75 16.82
CA PHE A 141 8.40 -3.33 16.95
C PHE A 141 8.25 -1.80 16.86
N SER A 142 9.14 -1.05 17.49
CA SER A 142 9.11 0.42 17.48
C SER A 142 9.40 0.99 16.10
N LEU A 143 10.41 0.45 15.41
CA LEU A 143 10.76 0.86 14.06
C LEU A 143 9.61 0.57 13.09
N LEU A 144 8.97 -0.59 13.24
CA LEU A 144 7.85 -1.03 12.43
C LEU A 144 6.63 -0.11 12.62
N ASN A 145 6.31 0.28 13.86
CA ASN A 145 5.26 1.27 14.14
C ASN A 145 5.52 2.61 13.44
N GLY A 146 6.76 3.11 13.52
CA GLY A 146 7.17 4.33 12.83
C GLY A 146 6.98 4.22 11.32
N ALA A 147 7.46 3.13 10.72
CA ALA A 147 7.41 2.92 9.27
C ALA A 147 5.96 2.85 8.76
N ILE A 148 5.10 2.06 9.43
CA ILE A 148 3.67 1.95 9.09
C ILE A 148 2.97 3.31 9.21
N SER A 149 3.31 4.10 10.24
CA SER A 149 2.73 5.42 10.43
C SER A 149 3.00 6.36 9.25
N ILE A 150 4.24 6.36 8.70
CA ILE A 150 4.54 7.17 7.50
C ILE A 150 3.73 6.69 6.31
N ILE A 151 3.66 5.38 6.08
CA ILE A 151 2.97 4.80 4.93
C ILE A 151 1.49 5.18 4.97
N PHE A 152 0.86 5.05 6.14
CA PHE A 152 -0.53 5.46 6.34
C PHE A 152 -0.73 6.96 6.19
N TRP A 153 0.17 7.79 6.73
CA TRP A 153 0.11 9.22 6.53
C TRP A 153 0.21 9.61 5.06
N TYR A 154 1.15 9.01 4.32
CA TYR A 154 1.32 9.23 2.88
C TYR A 154 0.06 8.82 2.09
N ALA A 155 -0.54 7.68 2.41
CA ALA A 155 -1.78 7.23 1.79
C ALA A 155 -2.99 8.14 2.11
N LEU A 156 -3.11 8.64 3.35
CA LEU A 156 -4.16 9.59 3.74
C LEU A 156 -3.99 10.96 3.06
N CYS A 157 -2.76 11.37 2.80
CA CYS A 157 -2.47 12.58 2.02
C CYS A 157 -2.86 12.43 0.54
N HIS A 158 -2.78 11.22 -0.02
CA HIS A 158 -3.06 10.93 -1.43
C HIS A 158 -4.29 10.02 -1.59
N GLN A 159 -5.46 10.52 -1.21
CA GLN A 159 -6.75 9.81 -1.34
C GLN A 159 -7.42 9.98 -2.71
N GLU A 160 -7.10 11.04 -3.45
CA GLU A 160 -7.68 11.34 -4.77
C GLU A 160 -7.48 10.21 -5.82
N PRO A 161 -6.30 9.54 -5.87
CA PRO A 161 -6.05 8.39 -6.76
C PRO A 161 -6.98 7.21 -6.55
N LEU A 162 -7.49 7.02 -5.32
CA LEU A 162 -8.39 5.90 -5.00
C LEU A 162 -9.69 5.97 -5.80
N TRP A 163 -10.17 7.19 -6.05
CA TRP A 163 -11.42 7.46 -6.76
C TRP A 163 -11.22 7.63 -8.26
N SER A 164 -10.06 8.14 -8.69
CA SER A 164 -9.75 8.30 -10.12
C SER A 164 -9.27 7.00 -10.77
N GLY A 165 -8.81 6.02 -9.98
CA GLY A 165 -8.31 4.73 -10.47
C GLY A 165 -6.90 4.78 -11.07
N ASN A 166 -6.27 5.96 -11.10
CA ASN A 166 -4.92 6.16 -11.62
C ASN A 166 -3.92 6.27 -10.46
N PHE A 167 -3.29 5.14 -10.13
CA PHE A 167 -2.29 5.08 -9.06
C PHE A 167 -0.88 5.25 -9.61
N THR A 168 -0.07 6.07 -8.93
CA THR A 168 1.40 5.95 -9.07
C THR A 168 1.86 4.66 -8.37
N ARG A 169 3.04 4.14 -8.75
CA ARG A 169 3.59 2.91 -8.15
C ARG A 169 3.68 3.00 -6.62
N GLU A 170 4.11 4.16 -6.10
CA GLU A 170 4.24 4.41 -4.65
C GLU A 170 2.88 4.46 -3.94
N GLN A 171 1.90 5.14 -4.55
CA GLN A 171 0.53 5.21 -4.01
C GLN A 171 -0.13 3.83 -3.99
N GLY A 172 0.07 3.03 -5.04
CA GLY A 172 -0.45 1.66 -5.12
C GLY A 172 0.09 0.79 -3.99
N ILE A 173 1.40 0.86 -3.70
CA ILE A 173 2.01 0.12 -2.57
C ILE A 173 1.44 0.61 -1.23
N ALA A 174 1.31 1.93 -1.02
CA ALA A 174 0.79 2.46 0.23
C ALA A 174 -0.66 2.02 0.51
N TRP A 175 -1.51 2.01 -0.52
CA TRP A 175 -2.88 1.50 -0.43
C TRP A 175 -2.94 -0.02 -0.26
N LEU A 176 -2.01 -0.76 -0.83
CA LEU A 176 -1.87 -2.20 -0.61
C LEU A 176 -1.52 -2.49 0.86
N VAL A 177 -0.62 -1.72 1.48
CA VAL A 177 -0.32 -1.86 2.92
C VAL A 177 -1.54 -1.57 3.79
N ILE A 178 -2.38 -0.58 3.44
CA ILE A 178 -3.67 -0.37 4.11
C ILE A 178 -4.58 -1.59 3.94
N LEU A 179 -4.66 -2.15 2.73
CA LEU A 179 -5.46 -3.34 2.47
C LEU A 179 -4.99 -4.54 3.31
N VAL A 180 -3.68 -4.75 3.40
CA VAL A 180 -3.06 -5.76 4.28
C VAL A 180 -3.47 -5.54 5.73
N ALA A 181 -3.47 -4.29 6.21
CA ALA A 181 -3.86 -3.97 7.57
C ALA A 181 -5.35 -4.22 7.84
N ILE A 182 -6.23 -3.94 6.86
CA ILE A 182 -7.66 -4.29 6.92
C ILE A 182 -7.84 -5.81 6.96
N VAL A 183 -7.15 -6.54 6.09
CA VAL A 183 -7.23 -8.00 6.05
C VAL A 183 -6.72 -8.60 7.36
N SER A 184 -5.63 -8.08 7.91
CA SER A 184 -5.08 -8.45 9.22
C SER A 184 -6.10 -8.25 10.34
N GLY A 185 -6.77 -7.10 10.39
CA GLY A 185 -7.77 -6.83 11.42
C GLY A 185 -9.08 -7.61 11.31
N LEU A 186 -9.34 -8.21 10.14
CA LEU A 186 -10.47 -9.13 9.93
C LEU A 186 -10.12 -10.59 10.22
N GLN A 187 -8.88 -10.87 10.62
CA GLN A 187 -8.52 -12.22 11.01
C GLN A 187 -9.15 -12.61 12.34
N GLY A 188 -9.53 -13.87 12.46
CA GLY A 188 -10.31 -14.36 13.60
C GLY A 188 -11.79 -13.95 13.58
N VAL A 189 -12.22 -13.07 12.67
CA VAL A 189 -13.64 -12.75 12.50
C VAL A 189 -14.31 -13.85 11.67
N VAL A 190 -14.98 -14.76 12.38
CA VAL A 190 -15.71 -15.88 11.79
C VAL A 190 -17.20 -15.72 12.09
N LEU A 191 -18.03 -15.68 11.04
CA LEU A 191 -19.48 -15.82 11.17
C LEU A 191 -19.87 -17.20 10.64
N GLY A 192 -20.07 -18.17 11.54
CA GLY A 192 -20.37 -19.55 11.18
C GLY A 192 -19.21 -20.23 10.45
N LYS A 193 -19.37 -20.51 9.15
CA LYS A 193 -18.33 -21.12 8.29
C LYS A 193 -17.61 -20.12 7.38
N PHE A 194 -17.94 -18.84 7.48
CA PHE A 194 -17.41 -17.80 6.61
C PHE A 194 -16.24 -17.06 7.27
N TYR A 195 -15.09 -17.06 6.59
CA TYR A 195 -13.91 -16.29 6.95
C TYR A 195 -13.85 -15.02 6.11
N PHE A 196 -14.12 -13.87 6.74
CA PHE A 196 -14.14 -12.57 6.04
C PHE A 196 -12.79 -12.20 5.43
N SER A 197 -11.70 -12.57 6.09
CA SER A 197 -10.35 -12.38 5.57
C SER A 197 -10.17 -13.07 4.21
N VAL A 198 -10.57 -14.35 4.10
CA VAL A 198 -10.48 -15.13 2.86
C VAL A 198 -11.35 -14.52 1.76
N ILE A 199 -12.59 -14.12 2.08
CA ILE A 199 -13.50 -13.47 1.12
C ILE A 199 -12.86 -12.23 0.50
N LEU A 200 -12.27 -11.35 1.33
CA LEU A 200 -11.59 -10.15 0.85
C LEU A 200 -10.34 -10.47 0.04
N ILE A 201 -9.49 -11.40 0.51
CA ILE A 201 -8.28 -11.81 -0.21
C ILE A 201 -8.65 -12.31 -1.61
N THR A 202 -9.65 -13.19 -1.73
CA THR A 202 -10.14 -13.70 -3.01
C THR A 202 -10.63 -12.58 -3.91
N PHE A 203 -11.46 -11.67 -3.39
CA PHE A 203 -11.99 -10.54 -4.15
C PHE A 203 -10.86 -9.65 -4.71
N PHE A 204 -9.90 -9.26 -3.87
CA PHE A 204 -8.81 -8.37 -4.29
C PHE A 204 -7.82 -9.03 -5.24
N ILE A 205 -7.51 -10.32 -5.08
CA ILE A 205 -6.67 -11.05 -6.03
C ILE A 205 -7.35 -11.08 -7.41
N LEU A 206 -8.64 -11.41 -7.48
CA LEU A 206 -9.40 -11.42 -8.73
C LEU A 206 -9.49 -10.03 -9.37
N PHE A 207 -9.75 -9.02 -8.55
CA PHE A 207 -9.81 -7.62 -8.98
C PHE A 207 -8.49 -7.15 -9.61
N VAL A 208 -7.37 -7.45 -8.96
CA VAL A 208 -6.04 -7.09 -9.46
C VAL A 208 -5.68 -7.92 -10.68
N ALA A 209 -5.96 -9.22 -10.68
CA ALA A 209 -5.74 -10.11 -11.83
C ALA A 209 -6.48 -9.63 -13.08
N GLN A 210 -7.71 -9.12 -12.92
CA GLN A 210 -8.49 -8.59 -14.02
C GLN A 210 -7.90 -7.32 -14.63
N ARG A 211 -7.24 -6.47 -13.84
CA ARG A 211 -6.77 -5.13 -14.27
C ARG A 211 -5.29 -5.06 -14.60
N PHE A 212 -4.45 -5.73 -13.80
CA PHE A 212 -2.99 -5.60 -13.82
C PHE A 212 -2.27 -6.90 -14.22
N GLY A 213 -3.02 -7.97 -14.50
CA GLY A 213 -2.49 -9.22 -15.01
C GLY A 213 -1.76 -10.10 -13.98
N PRO A 214 -1.01 -11.12 -14.43
CA PRO A 214 -0.50 -12.20 -13.58
C PRO A 214 0.58 -11.76 -12.58
N GLY A 215 1.52 -10.92 -13.00
CA GLY A 215 2.63 -10.50 -12.13
C GLY A 215 2.17 -9.66 -10.94
N ALA A 216 1.31 -8.68 -11.19
CA ALA A 216 0.74 -7.83 -10.14
C ALA A 216 -0.18 -8.63 -9.20
N ALA A 217 -1.02 -9.52 -9.74
CA ALA A 217 -1.89 -10.37 -8.94
C ALA A 217 -1.12 -11.35 -8.06
N ALA A 218 -0.02 -11.92 -8.54
CA ALA A 218 0.87 -12.76 -7.74
C ALA A 218 1.48 -11.99 -6.57
N GLY A 219 2.00 -10.78 -6.82
CA GLY A 219 2.55 -9.92 -5.78
C GLY A 219 1.52 -9.55 -4.71
N VAL A 220 0.31 -9.17 -5.11
CA VAL A 220 -0.81 -8.90 -4.18
C VAL A 220 -1.20 -10.16 -3.41
N GLY A 221 -1.26 -11.32 -4.07
CA GLY A 221 -1.55 -12.60 -3.43
C GLY A 221 -0.54 -12.97 -2.34
N ILE A 222 0.76 -12.81 -2.61
CA ILE A 222 1.82 -13.03 -1.62
C ILE A 222 1.68 -12.05 -0.47
N MET A 223 1.51 -10.76 -0.76
CA MET A 223 1.39 -9.72 0.27
C MET A 223 0.17 -9.95 1.17
N LEU A 224 -1.00 -10.24 0.61
CA LEU A 224 -2.22 -10.49 1.37
C LEU A 224 -2.24 -11.86 2.07
N GLY A 225 -1.47 -12.83 1.58
CA GLY A 225 -1.33 -14.14 2.22
C GLY A 225 -0.35 -14.15 3.39
N PHE A 226 0.70 -13.33 3.33
CA PHE A 226 1.80 -13.32 4.29
C PHE A 226 1.73 -12.20 5.32
N LEU A 227 1.68 -10.94 4.86
CA LEU A 227 1.87 -9.77 5.72
C LEU A 227 0.82 -9.64 6.83
N PRO A 228 -0.45 -10.03 6.63
CA PRO A 228 -1.45 -9.93 7.69
C PRO A 228 -1.15 -10.75 8.95
N GLN A 229 -0.37 -11.83 8.84
CA GLN A 229 0.13 -12.64 9.95
C GLN A 229 1.63 -12.77 9.81
N LEU A 230 2.35 -11.65 9.82
CA LEU A 230 3.81 -11.70 9.82
C LEU A 230 4.28 -12.39 11.11
N ALA A 231 4.31 -13.71 11.06
CA ALA A 231 4.84 -14.65 12.02
C ALA A 231 5.56 -15.66 11.14
N LEU A 232 6.81 -15.96 11.48
CA LEU A 232 7.66 -16.87 10.72
C LEU A 232 7.24 -18.33 10.95
N ASN A 233 5.95 -18.60 10.72
CA ASN A 233 5.35 -19.92 10.81
C ASN A 233 5.30 -20.53 9.40
N PRO A 234 5.66 -21.82 9.23
CA PRO A 234 5.58 -22.50 7.95
C PRO A 234 4.20 -22.41 7.29
N LEU A 235 3.13 -22.39 8.09
CA LEU A 235 1.75 -22.26 7.61
C LEU A 235 1.47 -20.91 6.92
N ASN A 236 2.08 -19.82 7.39
CA ASN A 236 1.89 -18.48 6.83
C ASN A 236 2.71 -18.27 5.56
N LEU A 237 3.87 -18.91 5.49
CA LEU A 237 4.65 -18.95 4.25
C LEU A 237 3.94 -19.79 3.19
N MET A 238 3.31 -20.89 3.61
CA MET A 238 2.51 -21.73 2.74
C MET A 238 1.27 -21.01 2.21
N SER A 239 0.52 -20.29 3.06
CA SER A 239 -0.62 -19.48 2.61
C SER A 239 -0.20 -18.41 1.60
N ALA A 240 0.95 -17.76 1.81
CA ALA A 240 1.53 -16.81 0.86
C ALA A 240 1.83 -17.46 -0.51
N GLY A 241 2.37 -18.67 -0.50
CA GLY A 241 2.60 -19.46 -1.71
C GLY A 241 1.30 -19.81 -2.43
N ILE A 242 0.27 -20.28 -1.70
CA ILE A 242 -1.04 -20.63 -2.27
C ILE A 242 -1.69 -19.40 -2.92
N TYR A 243 -1.78 -18.28 -2.20
CA TYR A 243 -2.41 -17.07 -2.71
C TYR A 243 -1.59 -16.39 -3.81
N GLY A 244 -0.26 -16.46 -3.74
CA GLY A 244 0.64 -15.99 -4.80
C GLY A 244 0.46 -16.77 -6.10
N MET A 245 0.45 -18.11 -6.01
CA MET A 245 0.21 -18.99 -7.16
C MET A 245 -1.21 -18.85 -7.71
N ALA A 246 -2.21 -18.73 -6.83
CA ALA A 246 -3.59 -18.45 -7.23
C ALA A 246 -3.68 -17.12 -7.98
N GLY A 247 -3.03 -16.06 -7.50
CA GLY A 247 -2.98 -14.77 -8.20
C GLY A 247 -2.28 -14.85 -9.55
N PHE A 248 -1.13 -15.51 -9.64
CA PHE A 248 -0.42 -15.71 -10.89
C PHE A 248 -1.25 -16.47 -11.93
N ALA A 249 -1.76 -17.65 -11.56
CA ALA A 249 -2.53 -18.49 -12.45
C ALA A 249 -3.82 -17.80 -12.91
N THR A 250 -4.54 -17.17 -11.98
CA THR A 250 -5.75 -16.42 -12.29
C THR A 250 -5.47 -15.28 -13.25
N GLY A 251 -4.43 -14.49 -13.01
CA GLY A 251 -4.05 -13.40 -13.92
C GLY A 251 -3.55 -13.88 -15.29
N ALA A 252 -3.01 -15.10 -15.41
CA ALA A 252 -2.65 -15.68 -16.71
C ALA A 252 -3.89 -15.89 -17.60
N PHE A 253 -5.03 -16.19 -16.98
CA PHE A 253 -6.32 -16.34 -17.66
C PHE A 253 -7.12 -15.03 -17.77
N GLN A 254 -6.52 -13.86 -17.57
CA GLN A 254 -7.17 -12.55 -17.71
C GLN A 254 -7.90 -12.38 -19.07
N ARG A 255 -7.35 -12.97 -20.15
CA ARG A 255 -7.94 -12.90 -21.50
C ARG A 255 -9.26 -13.66 -21.65
N LEU A 256 -9.54 -14.64 -20.79
CA LEU A 256 -10.80 -15.40 -20.78
C LEU A 256 -11.95 -14.64 -20.08
N GLY A 257 -11.69 -13.42 -19.62
CA GLY A 257 -12.67 -12.59 -18.93
C GLY A 257 -12.99 -13.12 -17.52
N LYS A 258 -14.07 -12.58 -16.93
CA LYS A 258 -14.46 -12.83 -15.53
C LYS A 258 -14.62 -14.31 -15.21
N TRP A 259 -15.28 -15.07 -16.08
CA TRP A 259 -15.53 -16.50 -15.87
C TRP A 259 -14.23 -17.31 -15.84
N GLY A 260 -13.30 -17.02 -16.76
CA GLY A 260 -11.98 -17.68 -16.76
C GLY A 260 -11.16 -17.37 -15.52
N LEU A 261 -11.16 -16.12 -15.06
CA LEU A 261 -10.53 -15.71 -13.79
C LEU A 261 -11.11 -16.52 -12.61
N GLY A 262 -12.44 -16.65 -12.54
CA GLY A 262 -13.09 -17.35 -11.44
C GLY A 262 -12.81 -18.86 -11.43
N VAL A 263 -12.87 -19.51 -12.59
CA VAL A 263 -12.57 -20.96 -12.72
C VAL A 263 -11.11 -21.24 -12.41
N ALA A 264 -10.18 -20.40 -12.90
CA ALA A 264 -8.76 -20.53 -12.61
C ALA A 264 -8.47 -20.40 -11.12
N TYR A 265 -9.03 -19.38 -10.45
CA TYR A 265 -8.84 -19.18 -9.02
C TYR A 265 -9.37 -20.38 -8.22
N LEU A 266 -10.60 -20.84 -8.51
CA LEU A 266 -11.17 -22.01 -7.85
C LEU A 266 -10.32 -23.26 -8.06
N GLY A 267 -9.88 -23.53 -9.28
CA GLY A 267 -9.08 -24.71 -9.61
C GLY A 267 -7.77 -24.73 -8.84
N VAL A 268 -7.05 -23.60 -8.82
CA VAL A 268 -5.77 -23.49 -8.11
C VAL A 268 -5.96 -23.54 -6.59
N THR A 269 -6.93 -22.80 -6.05
CA THR A 269 -7.22 -22.83 -4.61
C THR A 269 -7.64 -24.23 -4.18
N LEU A 270 -8.50 -24.93 -4.93
CA LEU A 270 -8.92 -26.29 -4.60
C LEU A 270 -7.75 -27.28 -4.66
N MET A 271 -6.93 -27.23 -5.72
CA MET A 271 -5.76 -28.10 -5.87
C MET A 271 -4.80 -27.95 -4.69
N PHE A 272 -4.45 -26.71 -4.32
CA PHE A 272 -3.50 -26.47 -3.24
C PHE A 272 -4.10 -26.70 -1.86
N THR A 273 -5.34 -26.27 -1.60
CA THR A 273 -5.96 -26.46 -0.28
C THR A 273 -6.26 -27.93 0.00
N ALA A 274 -6.66 -28.71 -1.00
CA ALA A 274 -6.88 -30.15 -0.84
C ALA A 274 -5.62 -30.92 -0.47
N TYR A 275 -4.47 -30.50 -1.01
CA TYR A 275 -3.20 -31.18 -0.77
C TYR A 275 -2.49 -30.69 0.50
N LEU A 276 -2.55 -29.38 0.77
CA LEU A 276 -1.75 -28.74 1.82
C LEU A 276 -2.53 -28.50 3.13
N GLN A 277 -3.85 -28.34 3.07
CA GLN A 277 -4.68 -27.97 4.22
C GLN A 277 -6.07 -28.66 4.18
N PRO A 278 -6.13 -30.01 4.23
CA PRO A 278 -7.40 -30.73 4.12
C PRO A 278 -8.40 -30.40 5.25
N GLU A 279 -7.91 -30.03 6.43
CA GLU A 279 -8.72 -29.72 7.61
C GLU A 279 -9.59 -28.46 7.44
N ILE A 280 -9.12 -27.48 6.67
CA ILE A 280 -9.75 -26.15 6.51
C ILE A 280 -10.48 -26.05 5.15
N LEU A 281 -10.37 -27.09 4.31
CA LEU A 281 -10.85 -27.10 2.93
C LEU A 281 -12.32 -26.67 2.80
N SER A 282 -13.21 -27.21 3.64
CA SER A 282 -14.65 -26.93 3.52
C SER A 282 -15.00 -25.47 3.78
N SER A 283 -14.39 -24.85 4.78
CA SER A 283 -14.68 -23.46 5.15
C SER A 283 -13.96 -22.45 4.26
N GLN A 284 -12.75 -22.80 3.79
CA GLN A 284 -12.00 -21.99 2.84
C GLN A 284 -12.66 -21.98 1.46
N LEU A 285 -13.18 -23.12 0.98
CA LEU A 285 -13.92 -23.20 -0.29
C LEU A 285 -15.22 -22.38 -0.25
N ILE A 286 -16.01 -22.50 0.82
CA ILE A 286 -17.25 -21.72 0.98
C ILE A 286 -16.93 -20.22 0.97
N SER A 287 -15.89 -19.81 1.69
CA SER A 287 -15.46 -18.40 1.74
C SER A 287 -14.95 -17.91 0.37
N THR A 288 -14.22 -18.75 -0.36
CA THR A 288 -13.74 -18.46 -1.71
C THR A 288 -14.90 -18.30 -2.70
N LEU A 289 -15.91 -19.17 -2.63
CA LEU A 289 -17.12 -19.07 -3.46
C LEU A 289 -17.87 -17.77 -3.22
N VAL A 290 -18.00 -17.34 -1.96
CA VAL A 290 -18.61 -16.03 -1.65
C VAL A 290 -17.79 -14.88 -2.23
N GLY A 291 -16.46 -14.91 -2.09
CA GLY A 291 -15.57 -13.90 -2.69
C GLY A 291 -15.71 -13.81 -4.21
N LEU A 292 -15.88 -14.95 -4.88
CA LEU A 292 -16.12 -15.02 -6.33
C LEU A 292 -17.47 -14.45 -6.73
N VAL A 293 -18.53 -14.76 -5.98
CA VAL A 293 -19.87 -14.18 -6.23
C VAL A 293 -19.81 -12.66 -6.13
N ILE A 294 -19.14 -12.13 -5.10
CA ILE A 294 -18.93 -10.68 -4.94
C ILE A 294 -18.16 -10.10 -6.13
N PHE A 295 -17.09 -10.76 -6.57
CA PHE A 295 -16.32 -10.34 -7.75
C PHE A 295 -17.16 -10.34 -9.04
N PHE A 296 -18.02 -11.34 -9.23
CA PHE A 296 -18.89 -11.39 -10.40
C PHE A 296 -19.91 -10.26 -10.42
N LEU A 297 -20.51 -9.94 -9.26
CA LEU A 297 -21.44 -8.83 -9.07
C LEU A 297 -20.78 -7.47 -9.27
N PHE A 298 -19.47 -7.35 -9.02
CA PHE A 298 -18.77 -6.07 -9.12
C PHE A 298 -18.72 -5.54 -10.58
N PRO A 299 -19.17 -4.30 -10.86
CA PRO A 299 -19.27 -3.80 -12.22
C PRO A 299 -17.90 -3.69 -12.88
N THR A 300 -17.82 -4.18 -14.10
CA THR A 300 -16.59 -4.22 -14.87
C THR A 300 -16.41 -2.93 -15.64
N SER A 301 -15.67 -1.99 -15.08
CA SER A 301 -15.11 -0.89 -15.89
C SER A 301 -13.80 -1.39 -16.49
N ILE A 302 -13.88 -2.01 -17.66
CA ILE A 302 -12.70 -2.27 -18.49
C ILE A 302 -12.37 -0.95 -19.17
N ASN A 303 -11.50 -0.15 -18.56
CA ASN A 303 -10.69 0.76 -19.37
C ASN A 303 -9.65 -0.12 -20.05
N LYS A 304 -9.94 -0.49 -21.31
CA LYS A 304 -8.97 -1.02 -22.26
C LYS A 304 -7.97 0.10 -22.59
N GLU A 305 -7.16 0.49 -21.63
CA GLU A 305 -5.87 1.05 -21.97
C GLU A 305 -4.93 -0.14 -22.06
N ASP A 306 -4.78 -0.64 -23.29
CA ASP A 306 -3.70 -1.54 -23.63
C ASP A 306 -2.40 -0.84 -23.22
N PHE A 307 -1.87 -1.20 -22.04
CA PHE A 307 -0.51 -0.84 -21.61
C PHE A 307 0.56 -1.40 -22.57
N LEU A 308 0.14 -2.19 -23.56
CA LEU A 308 0.88 -2.69 -24.71
C LEU A 308 0.50 -2.00 -26.02
N LYS A 309 0.00 -0.75 -26.01
CA LYS A 309 0.27 0.09 -27.18
C LYS A 309 1.78 0.26 -27.20
N GLU A 310 2.44 -0.48 -28.10
CA GLU A 310 3.73 -0.08 -28.63
C GLU A 310 3.65 1.42 -28.82
N LYS A 311 4.39 2.16 -28.00
CA LYS A 311 4.70 3.55 -28.29
C LYS A 311 5.18 3.47 -29.74
N PRO A 312 4.49 4.08 -30.73
CA PRO A 312 4.95 3.98 -32.11
C PRO A 312 6.41 4.38 -32.05
N LEU A 313 7.29 3.44 -32.40
CA LEU A 313 8.72 3.68 -32.44
C LEU A 313 8.85 4.99 -33.21
N PRO A 314 9.45 6.04 -32.62
CA PRO A 314 9.61 7.28 -33.35
C PRO A 314 10.26 6.91 -34.67
N GLU A 315 9.55 7.20 -35.76
CA GLU A 315 9.91 6.83 -37.13
C GLU A 315 11.43 6.86 -37.28
N VAL A 316 11.98 5.72 -37.72
CA VAL A 316 13.43 5.51 -37.91
C VAL A 316 14.04 6.63 -38.76
N GLU A 317 13.23 7.33 -39.55
CA GLU A 317 13.58 8.56 -40.26
C GLU A 317 14.21 9.63 -39.37
N SER A 318 13.76 9.84 -38.13
CA SER A 318 14.28 10.88 -37.24
C SER A 318 15.69 10.56 -36.71
N THR A 319 16.02 9.29 -36.54
CA THR A 319 17.36 8.87 -36.09
C THR A 319 18.35 8.93 -37.25
N VAL A 320 17.93 8.54 -38.45
CA VAL A 320 18.76 8.64 -39.67
C VAL A 320 18.99 10.10 -40.04
N THR A 321 17.98 10.97 -39.97
CA THR A 321 18.19 12.41 -40.19
C THR A 321 19.13 12.97 -39.15
N LYS A 322 18.95 12.69 -37.85
CA LYS A 322 19.87 13.17 -36.81
C LYS A 322 21.31 12.72 -37.02
N VAL A 323 21.53 11.47 -37.41
CA VAL A 323 22.89 10.96 -37.73
C VAL A 323 23.44 11.68 -38.97
N LYS A 324 22.63 11.91 -40.00
CA LYS A 324 23.04 12.65 -41.20
C LYS A 324 23.40 14.11 -40.89
N THR A 325 22.60 14.79 -40.05
CA THR A 325 22.91 16.16 -39.63
C THR A 325 24.22 16.22 -38.85
N VAL A 326 24.48 15.24 -37.98
CA VAL A 326 25.76 15.15 -37.25
C VAL A 326 26.92 14.91 -38.21
N ALA A 327 26.77 14.04 -39.23
CA ALA A 327 27.79 13.80 -40.24
C ALA A 327 28.10 15.08 -41.06
N GLU A 328 27.07 15.81 -41.48
CA GLU A 328 27.23 17.09 -42.21
C GLU A 328 27.97 18.16 -41.36
N ILE A 329 27.72 18.20 -40.05
CA ILE A 329 28.46 19.08 -39.13
C ILE A 329 29.95 18.69 -39.07
N PHE A 330 30.27 17.41 -39.00
CA PHE A 330 31.66 16.95 -39.00
C PHE A 330 32.38 17.26 -40.31
N ASP A 331 31.71 17.11 -41.45
CA ASP A 331 32.27 17.48 -42.75
C ASP A 331 32.55 18.98 -42.84
N GLN A 332 31.63 19.83 -42.36
CA GLN A 332 31.86 21.28 -42.31
C GLN A 332 33.05 21.65 -41.41
N ILE A 333 33.19 20.99 -40.26
CA ILE A 333 34.34 21.18 -39.38
C ILE A 333 35.63 20.76 -40.10
N ALA A 334 35.64 19.61 -40.78
CA ALA A 334 36.80 19.14 -41.52
C ALA A 334 37.19 20.10 -42.67
N TYR A 335 36.22 20.61 -43.42
CA TYR A 335 36.46 21.63 -44.45
C TYR A 335 36.99 22.93 -43.86
N SER A 336 36.45 23.38 -42.72
CA SER A 336 36.94 24.58 -42.05
C SER A 336 38.37 24.42 -41.52
N ALA A 337 38.74 23.23 -41.05
CA ALA A 337 40.10 22.92 -40.60
C ALA A 337 41.08 22.88 -41.77
N GLN A 338 40.71 22.27 -42.91
CA GLN A 338 41.55 22.29 -44.12
C GLN A 338 41.70 23.71 -44.69
N ALA A 339 40.63 24.51 -44.69
CA ALA A 339 40.71 25.91 -45.11
C ALA A 339 41.67 26.71 -44.21
N ALA A 340 41.61 26.51 -42.90
CA ALA A 340 42.51 27.13 -41.94
C ALA A 340 43.98 26.69 -42.15
N GLU A 341 44.25 25.41 -42.45
CA GLU A 341 45.60 24.93 -42.76
C GLU A 341 46.16 25.54 -44.05
N VAL A 342 45.33 25.74 -45.08
CA VAL A 342 45.72 26.39 -46.34
C VAL A 342 46.03 27.87 -46.13
N GLU A 343 45.27 28.58 -45.30
CA GLU A 343 45.57 29.97 -44.92
C GLU A 343 46.88 30.07 -44.13
N VAL A 344 47.11 29.17 -43.17
CA VAL A 344 48.35 29.12 -42.39
C VAL A 344 49.58 28.84 -43.27
N ASN A 345 49.44 28.00 -44.30
CA ASN A 345 50.53 27.74 -45.25
C ASN A 345 50.78 28.90 -46.23
N LYS A 346 49.75 29.71 -46.56
CA LYS A 346 49.94 30.94 -47.36
C LYS A 346 50.55 32.09 -46.57
N SER A 347 50.46 32.06 -45.24
CA SER A 347 51.03 33.09 -44.34
C SER A 347 52.47 32.80 -43.86
N LYS A 348 53.11 31.73 -44.34
CA LYS A 348 54.55 31.51 -44.11
C LYS A 348 55.36 32.24 -45.20
N PRO A 349 56.23 33.21 -44.84
CA PRO A 349 57.07 33.94 -45.78
C PRO A 349 58.14 33.06 -46.43
#